data_AF-A0ABD1RTK6-F1
#
_entry.id   AF-A0ABD1RTK6-F1
#
_cell.length_a   1.000
_cell.length_b   1.000
_cell.length_c   1.000
_cell.angle_alpha   90.00
_cell.angle_beta   90.00
_cell.angle_gamma   90.00
#
_symmetry.space_group_name_H-M   'P 1'
#
loop_
_entity.id
_entity.type
_entity.pdbx_description
1 polymer ?
#
loop_
_entity_poly.entity_id
_entity_poly.type
_entity_poly.pdbx_seq_one_letter_code
_entity_poly.pdbx_strand_id
1 'polypeptide(L)'
;MGRGKIEIKKIENVNSRQITFSKRRTGLLKKAHELAVLCEAEVAVIIFSNTGKLFEFSSSDMKRTLLRYNKSLVPSEVPIPTFKPEEPKEVDLLKLEMAKLTSKQMQFLGKDLTGMNLQELGTLEQQLNEGLLSIKERKEQLLLQQLTNSKMLEKQTILENEALLKQVEELKGFVSSTGHLAPLVTKNNSGSRETANSGLDDEISITALTLWPSSSGVCRKRKAFNGEASTSNTEI
;
A
#
# COMPACT_ATOMS: atom_id res chain seq x y z
N MET A 1 33.22 42.55 -5.40
CA MET A 1 33.38 42.68 -3.94
C MET A 1 33.92 41.36 -3.38
N GLY A 2 35.06 41.37 -2.70
CA GLY A 2 35.74 40.15 -2.20
C GLY A 2 35.09 39.56 -0.96
N ARG A 3 35.44 38.30 -0.63
CA ARG A 3 35.04 37.65 0.63
C ARG A 3 35.91 38.15 1.78
N GLY A 4 35.28 38.70 2.83
CA GLY A 4 35.98 39.09 4.06
C GLY A 4 36.40 37.88 4.92
N LYS A 5 37.45 38.05 5.72
CA LYS A 5 37.88 37.06 6.72
C LYS A 5 36.82 36.96 7.82
N ILE A 6 36.53 35.73 8.28
CA ILE A 6 35.60 35.46 9.38
C ILE A 6 36.28 34.60 10.45
N GLU A 7 35.89 34.77 11.71
CA GLU A 7 36.36 33.95 12.84
C GLU A 7 35.78 32.53 12.79
N ILE A 8 36.53 31.53 13.27
CA ILE A 8 36.07 30.14 13.38
C ILE A 8 35.31 29.98 14.71
N LYS A 9 34.05 30.44 14.70
CA LYS A 9 33.07 30.25 15.77
C LYS A 9 31.68 29.98 15.18
N LYS A 10 30.73 29.58 16.03
CA LYS A 10 29.34 29.39 15.60
C LYS A 10 28.79 30.70 15.05
N ILE A 11 28.18 30.64 13.85
CA ILE A 11 27.49 31.80 13.26
C ILE A 11 26.14 31.94 13.96
N GLU A 12 25.92 33.05 14.67
CA GLU A 12 24.69 33.26 15.43
C GLU A 12 23.47 33.49 14.54
N ASN A 13 23.62 34.33 13.51
CA ASN A 13 22.55 34.63 12.56
C ASN A 13 22.17 33.37 11.74
N VAL A 14 20.92 32.94 11.87
CA VAL A 14 20.40 31.70 11.27
C VAL A 14 20.49 31.71 9.75
N ASN A 15 20.12 32.81 9.09
CA ASN A 15 20.15 32.92 7.63
C ASN A 15 21.58 32.86 7.10
N SER A 16 22.49 33.60 7.74
CA SER A 16 23.92 33.57 7.39
C SER A 16 24.52 32.19 7.63
N ARG A 17 24.14 31.52 8.72
CA ARG A 17 24.57 30.15 9.04
C ARG A 17 24.08 29.15 7.98
N GLN A 18 22.83 29.24 7.55
CA GLN A 18 22.25 28.36 6.54
C GLN A 18 22.97 28.53 5.19
N ILE A 19 23.12 29.77 4.72
CA ILE A 19 23.83 30.06 3.46
C ILE A 19 25.28 29.57 3.52
N THR A 20 25.95 29.82 4.65
CA THR A 20 27.34 29.39 4.86
C THR A 20 27.45 27.87 4.90
N PHE A 21 26.53 27.19 5.59
CA PHE A 21 26.46 25.73 5.62
C PHE A 21 26.32 25.17 4.20
N SER A 22 25.36 25.65 3.41
CA SER A 22 25.19 25.20 2.02
C SER A 22 26.44 25.39 1.17
N LYS A 23 27.11 26.54 1.28
CA LYS A 23 28.34 26.84 0.52
C LYS A 23 29.53 26.00 1.00
N ARG A 24 29.77 25.91 2.31
CA ARG A 24 30.90 25.16 2.89
C ARG A 24 30.73 23.66 2.71
N ARG A 25 29.52 23.13 2.92
CA ARG A 25 29.18 21.72 2.64
C ARG A 25 29.54 21.38 1.20
N THR A 26 29.05 22.17 0.23
CA THR A 26 29.34 21.93 -1.18
C THR A 26 30.85 22.02 -1.47
N GLY A 27 31.56 22.99 -0.91
CA GLY A 27 33.01 23.11 -1.04
C GLY A 27 33.77 21.92 -0.47
N LEU A 28 33.35 21.41 0.70
CA LEU A 28 33.95 20.26 1.35
C LEU A 28 33.76 18.99 0.52
N LEU A 29 32.55 18.73 0.02
CA LEU A 29 32.27 17.57 -0.82
C LEU A 29 33.07 17.61 -2.13
N LYS A 30 33.22 18.80 -2.74
CA LYS A 30 34.09 18.97 -3.92
C LYS A 30 35.55 18.65 -3.60
N LYS A 31 36.08 19.11 -2.47
CA LYS A 31 37.46 18.81 -2.05
C LYS A 31 37.67 17.34 -1.74
N ALA A 32 36.70 16.68 -1.10
CA ALA A 32 36.73 15.25 -0.86
C ALA A 32 36.74 14.44 -2.16
N HIS A 33 35.93 14.86 -3.14
CA HIS A 33 35.93 14.27 -4.48
C HIS A 33 37.26 14.47 -5.22
N GLU A 34 37.80 15.69 -5.23
CA GLU A 34 39.11 15.99 -5.82
C GLU A 34 40.19 15.09 -5.22
N LEU A 35 40.24 14.94 -3.89
CA LEU A 35 41.21 14.07 -3.22
C LEU A 35 41.05 12.60 -3.60
N ALA A 36 39.80 12.11 -3.64
CA ALA A 36 39.51 10.73 -4.01
C ALA A 36 39.98 10.40 -5.43
N VAL A 37 39.79 11.33 -6.38
CA VAL A 37 40.20 11.14 -7.77
C VAL A 37 41.71 11.32 -7.95
N LEU A 38 42.30 12.38 -7.38
CA LEU A 38 43.71 12.71 -7.61
C LEU A 38 44.69 11.71 -6.97
N CYS A 39 44.29 11.11 -5.86
CA CYS A 39 45.16 10.23 -5.08
C CYS A 39 44.64 8.78 -5.00
N GLU A 40 43.60 8.44 -5.78
CA GLU A 40 42.92 7.14 -5.71
C GLU A 40 42.53 6.72 -4.28
N ALA A 41 42.20 7.71 -3.45
CA ALA A 41 41.92 7.51 -2.04
C ALA A 41 40.44 7.15 -1.82
N GLU A 42 40.19 6.19 -0.93
CA GLU A 42 38.83 5.93 -0.44
C GLU A 42 38.45 6.99 0.60
N VAL A 43 37.51 7.87 0.24
CA VAL A 43 37.12 9.03 1.07
C VAL A 43 35.61 8.99 1.30
N ALA A 44 35.19 9.14 2.55
CA ALA A 44 33.79 9.33 2.93
C ALA A 44 33.63 10.56 3.83
N VAL A 45 32.55 11.32 3.63
CA VAL A 45 32.20 12.51 4.40
C VAL A 45 30.73 12.40 4.81
N ILE A 46 30.46 12.52 6.11
CA ILE A 46 29.11 12.47 6.69
C ILE A 46 28.87 13.79 7.44
N ILE A 47 27.76 14.47 7.13
CA ILE A 47 27.43 15.78 7.70
C ILE A 47 25.97 15.76 8.16
N PHE A 48 25.75 15.96 9.45
CA PHE A 48 24.43 16.22 10.01
C PHE A 48 24.23 17.72 10.16
N SER A 49 23.15 18.25 9.58
CA SER A 49 22.73 19.62 9.86
C SER A 49 22.15 19.74 11.27
N ASN A 50 22.03 20.96 11.77
CA ASN A 50 21.35 21.25 13.04
C ASN A 50 19.87 20.84 13.05
N THR A 51 19.24 20.66 11.88
CA THR A 51 17.88 20.14 11.74
C THR A 51 17.84 18.61 11.62
N GLY A 52 18.95 17.91 11.81
CA GLY A 52 19.05 16.45 11.70
C GLY A 52 19.09 15.91 10.26
N LYS A 53 19.06 16.76 9.23
CA LYS A 53 19.18 16.29 7.84
C LYS A 53 20.60 15.79 7.58
N LEU A 54 20.68 14.58 7.02
CA LEU A 54 21.91 13.94 6.58
C LEU A 54 22.32 14.44 5.20
N PHE A 55 23.60 14.78 5.07
CA PHE A 55 24.27 15.01 3.79
C PHE A 55 25.55 14.18 3.77
N GLU A 56 25.75 13.41 2.72
CA GLU A 56 26.88 12.50 2.64
C GLU A 56 27.51 12.46 1.25
N PHE A 57 28.77 12.05 1.23
CA PHE A 57 29.53 11.73 0.02
C PHE A 57 30.45 10.55 0.33
N SER A 58 30.55 9.62 -0.61
CA SER A 58 31.57 8.57 -0.63
C SER A 58 32.16 8.50 -2.04
N SER A 59 33.45 8.25 -2.15
CA SER A 59 34.09 7.97 -3.44
C SER A 59 33.65 6.63 -4.04
N SER A 60 33.01 5.78 -3.24
CA SER A 60 32.44 4.50 -3.67
C SER A 60 31.08 4.27 -2.98
N ASP A 61 30.90 3.14 -2.31
CA ASP A 61 29.73 2.88 -1.47
C ASP A 61 30.00 3.29 -0.02
N MET A 62 29.08 4.07 0.56
CA MET A 62 29.19 4.52 1.95
C MET A 62 29.26 3.34 2.93
N LYS A 63 28.45 2.30 2.71
CA LYS A 63 28.44 1.14 3.61
C LYS A 63 29.78 0.41 3.57
N ARG A 64 30.34 0.21 2.37
CA ARG A 64 31.67 -0.38 2.18
C ARG A 64 32.76 0.38 2.94
N THR A 65 32.79 1.71 2.83
CA THR A 65 33.80 2.54 3.51
C THR A 65 33.66 2.48 5.02
N LEU A 66 32.43 2.54 5.55
CA LEU A 66 32.16 2.39 6.99
C LEU A 66 32.56 1.01 7.52
N LEU A 67 32.30 -0.05 6.76
CA LEU A 67 32.73 -1.41 7.11
C LEU A 67 34.26 -1.51 7.16
N ARG A 68 34.97 -0.90 6.20
CA ARG A 68 36.44 -0.87 6.17
C ARG A 68 37.00 -0.12 7.39
N TYR A 69 36.42 1.03 7.73
CA TYR A 69 36.76 1.81 8.92
C TYR A 69 36.58 0.99 10.21
N ASN A 70 35.41 0.38 10.39
CA ASN A 70 35.12 -0.44 11.58
C ASN A 70 36.06 -1.65 11.70
N LYS A 71 36.47 -2.26 10.59
CA LYS A 71 37.47 -3.34 10.58
C LYS A 71 38.86 -2.84 10.98
N SER A 72 39.25 -1.64 10.53
CA SER A 72 40.56 -1.07 10.86
C SER A 72 40.72 -0.61 12.31
N LEU A 73 39.61 -0.41 13.04
CA LEU A 73 39.63 -0.12 14.48
C LEU A 73 39.97 -1.34 15.35
N VAL A 74 40.10 -2.53 14.77
CA VAL A 74 40.57 -3.74 15.45
C VAL A 74 41.97 -4.07 14.91
N PRO A 75 43.04 -3.52 15.50
CA PRO A 75 44.40 -3.94 15.18
C PRO A 75 44.53 -5.40 15.56
N SER A 76 44.99 -6.21 14.61
CA SER A 76 45.32 -7.60 14.80
C SER A 76 46.45 -7.75 15.82
N GLU A 77 46.13 -7.91 17.10
CA GLU A 77 46.84 -8.79 18.03
C GLU A 77 45.82 -9.38 19.02
N VAL A 78 45.93 -10.69 19.26
CA VAL A 78 45.16 -11.56 20.17
C VAL A 78 43.77 -12.07 19.69
N PRO A 79 43.55 -13.41 19.67
CA PRO A 79 42.21 -13.97 19.49
C PRO A 79 41.31 -13.73 20.72
N ILE A 80 40.11 -13.19 20.46
CA ILE A 80 38.85 -13.24 21.26
C ILE A 80 38.65 -12.06 22.25
N PRO A 81 37.42 -11.49 22.45
CA PRO A 81 36.15 -11.61 21.74
C PRO A 81 35.62 -10.26 21.18
N THR A 82 35.06 -10.32 19.97
CA THR A 82 33.92 -9.52 19.47
C THR A 82 33.60 -8.18 20.18
N PHE A 83 34.18 -7.07 19.70
CA PHE A 83 33.45 -5.81 19.65
C PHE A 83 32.65 -5.78 18.33
N LYS A 84 31.54 -6.51 18.35
CA LYS A 84 30.46 -6.35 17.37
C LYS A 84 29.84 -4.96 17.64
N PRO A 85 29.46 -4.16 16.62
CA PRO A 85 28.38 -3.20 16.84
C PRO A 85 27.25 -4.00 17.48
N GLU A 86 26.59 -3.55 18.54
CA GLU A 86 25.58 -4.32 19.28
C GLU A 86 24.28 -4.56 18.48
N GLU A 87 24.37 -5.01 17.22
CA GLU A 87 23.23 -5.41 16.42
C GLU A 87 23.22 -6.86 15.88
N PRO A 88 24.31 -7.66 15.79
CA PRO A 88 24.19 -9.01 15.23
C PRO A 88 23.53 -9.98 16.21
N LYS A 89 23.57 -9.76 17.53
CA LYS A 89 22.84 -10.64 18.47
C LYS A 89 21.33 -10.43 18.34
N GLU A 90 20.88 -9.18 18.30
CA GLU A 90 19.46 -8.85 18.15
C GLU A 90 18.96 -9.25 16.76
N VAL A 91 19.72 -8.96 15.70
CA VAL A 91 19.35 -9.36 14.34
C VAL A 91 19.32 -10.88 14.19
N ASP A 92 20.26 -11.63 14.80
CA ASP A 92 20.23 -13.10 14.74
C ASP A 92 19.11 -13.69 15.60
N LEU A 93 18.79 -13.08 16.75
CA LEU A 93 17.65 -13.47 17.58
C LEU A 93 16.31 -13.20 16.87
N LEU A 94 16.19 -12.05 16.21
CA LEU A 94 15.03 -11.68 15.39
C LEU A 94 14.88 -12.61 14.19
N LYS A 95 15.97 -13.01 13.53
CA LYS A 95 15.93 -14.03 12.46
C LYS A 95 15.43 -15.38 12.97
N LEU A 96 15.84 -15.78 14.18
CA LEU A 96 15.38 -17.01 14.79
C LEU A 96 13.88 -16.95 15.14
N GLU A 97 13.41 -15.83 15.68
CA GLU A 97 11.99 -15.62 15.95
C GLU A 97 11.17 -15.57 14.65
N MET A 98 11.69 -14.94 13.59
CA MET A 98 11.09 -14.96 12.25
C MET A 98 10.95 -16.38 11.71
N ALA A 99 11.98 -17.22 11.85
CA ALA A 99 11.94 -18.61 11.42
C ALA A 99 10.89 -19.40 12.22
N LYS A 100 10.83 -19.19 13.54
CA LYS A 100 9.83 -19.82 14.42
C LYS A 100 8.40 -19.42 14.08
N LEU A 101 8.14 -18.13 13.88
CA LEU A 101 6.83 -17.62 13.48
C LEU A 101 6.41 -18.14 12.10
N THR A 102 7.35 -18.18 11.15
CA THR A 102 7.09 -18.74 9.82
C THR A 102 6.73 -20.22 9.90
N SER A 103 7.46 -21.00 10.72
CA SER A 103 7.14 -22.42 10.96
C SER A 103 5.74 -22.58 11.56
N LYS A 104 5.39 -21.79 12.59
CA LYS A 104 4.05 -21.80 13.19
C LYS A 104 2.95 -21.43 12.19
N GLN A 105 3.21 -20.45 11.30
CA GLN A 105 2.28 -20.09 10.22
C GLN A 105 2.07 -21.25 9.25
N MET A 106 3.14 -21.96 8.87
CA MET A 106 3.05 -23.15 8.01
C MET A 106 2.23 -24.26 8.66
N GLN A 107 2.38 -24.47 9.97
CA GLN A 107 1.57 -25.41 10.74
C GLN A 107 0.08 -25.03 10.74
N PHE A 108 -0.26 -23.75 10.94
CA PHE A 108 -1.65 -23.27 10.81
C PHE A 108 -2.24 -23.47 9.40
N LEU A 109 -1.39 -23.56 8.36
CA LEU A 109 -1.79 -23.88 6.99
C LEU A 109 -1.86 -25.40 6.72
N GLY A 110 -1.62 -26.24 7.73
CA GLY A 110 -1.59 -27.70 7.60
C GLY A 110 -0.33 -28.25 6.94
N LYS A 111 0.77 -27.49 6.93
CA LYS A 111 2.07 -27.88 6.37
C LYS A 111 3.10 -28.07 7.48
N ASP A 112 4.17 -28.81 7.19
CA ASP A 112 5.32 -29.02 8.10
C ASP A 112 4.92 -29.49 9.52
N LEU A 113 3.90 -30.36 9.59
CA LEU A 113 3.42 -30.98 10.84
C LEU A 113 4.30 -32.13 11.34
N THR A 114 5.32 -32.50 10.56
CA THR A 114 6.26 -33.57 10.90
C THR A 114 7.05 -33.20 12.15
N GLY A 115 6.95 -34.02 13.20
CA GLY A 115 7.63 -33.80 14.48
C GLY A 115 6.76 -33.20 15.58
N MET A 116 5.49 -32.86 15.30
CA MET A 116 4.52 -32.50 16.35
C MET A 116 3.99 -33.74 17.04
N ASN A 117 3.78 -33.65 18.35
CA ASN A 117 3.11 -34.71 19.11
C ASN A 117 1.57 -34.57 19.03
N LEU A 118 0.85 -35.60 19.46
CA LEU A 118 -0.63 -35.64 19.37
C LEU A 118 -1.30 -34.51 20.18
N GLN A 119 -0.73 -34.14 21.34
CA GLN A 119 -1.27 -33.06 22.16
C GLN A 119 -1.08 -31.69 21.49
N GLU A 120 0.11 -31.44 20.94
CA GLU A 120 0.42 -30.22 20.18
C GLU A 120 -0.51 -30.08 18.97
N LEU A 121 -0.73 -31.17 18.24
CA LEU A 121 -1.65 -31.19 17.09
C LEU A 121 -3.09 -30.90 17.52
N GLY A 122 -3.55 -31.50 18.63
CA GLY A 122 -4.88 -31.21 19.19
C GLY A 122 -5.04 -29.76 19.63
N THR A 123 -4.01 -29.15 20.23
CA THR A 123 -4.07 -27.72 20.58
C THR A 123 -4.09 -26.82 19.35
N LEU A 124 -3.38 -27.19 18.28
CA LEU A 124 -3.40 -26.46 17.01
C LEU A 124 -4.79 -26.53 16.35
N GLU A 125 -5.40 -27.72 16.34
CA GLU A 125 -6.76 -27.93 15.84
C GLU A 125 -7.77 -27.09 16.64
N GLN A 126 -7.69 -27.11 17.97
CA GLN A 126 -8.56 -26.30 18.82
C GLN A 126 -8.42 -24.80 18.51
N GLN A 127 -7.19 -24.29 18.39
CA GLN A 127 -6.95 -22.87 18.06
C GLN A 127 -7.49 -22.49 16.68
N LEU A 128 -7.37 -23.37 15.68
CA LEU A 128 -7.95 -23.17 14.35
C LEU A 128 -9.47 -23.15 14.40
N ASN A 129 -10.09 -24.08 15.13
CA ASN A 129 -11.54 -24.17 15.25
C ASN A 129 -12.12 -22.96 15.97
N GLU A 130 -11.52 -22.53 17.08
CA GLU A 130 -11.90 -21.32 17.80
C GLU A 130 -11.78 -20.08 16.90
N GLY A 131 -10.64 -19.92 16.21
CA GLY A 131 -10.44 -18.82 15.27
C GLY A 131 -11.44 -18.82 14.11
N LEU A 132 -11.76 -19.99 13.56
CA LEU A 132 -12.75 -20.16 12.50
C LEU A 132 -14.15 -19.75 12.98
N LEU A 133 -14.54 -20.18 14.18
CA LEU A 133 -15.81 -19.81 14.80
C LEU A 133 -15.90 -18.30 15.01
N SER A 134 -14.88 -17.67 15.59
CA SER A 134 -14.85 -16.21 15.79
C SER A 134 -14.92 -15.44 14.46
N ILE A 135 -14.22 -15.90 13.41
CA ILE A 135 -14.29 -15.29 12.08
C ILE A 135 -15.70 -15.44 11.49
N LYS A 136 -16.32 -16.61 11.63
CA LYS A 136 -17.68 -16.87 11.13
C LYS A 136 -18.70 -15.97 11.80
N GLU A 137 -18.66 -15.88 13.13
CA GLU A 137 -19.52 -15.01 13.94
C GLU A 137 -19.35 -13.54 13.56
N ARG A 138 -18.10 -13.07 13.46
CA ARG A 138 -17.79 -11.69 13.02
C ARG A 138 -18.35 -11.39 11.63
N LYS A 139 -18.20 -12.31 10.68
CA LYS A 139 -18.72 -12.15 9.32
C LYS A 139 -20.24 -12.09 9.30
N GLU A 140 -20.90 -12.96 10.05
CA GLU A 140 -22.36 -12.97 10.19
C GLU A 140 -22.87 -11.65 10.78
N GLN A 141 -22.24 -11.18 11.86
CA GLN A 141 -22.56 -9.89 12.46
C GLN A 141 -22.45 -8.73 11.46
N LEU A 142 -21.38 -8.68 10.67
CA LEU A 142 -21.18 -7.64 9.65
C LEU A 142 -22.21 -7.72 8.53
N LEU A 143 -22.57 -8.93 8.08
CA LEU A 143 -23.61 -9.12 7.07
C LEU A 143 -24.98 -8.68 7.58
N LEU A 144 -25.33 -9.02 8.82
CA LEU A 144 -26.57 -8.57 9.44
C LEU A 144 -26.61 -7.04 9.58
N GLN A 145 -25.49 -6.43 9.98
CA GLN A 145 -25.38 -4.97 10.07
C GLN A 145 -25.57 -4.30 8.69
N GLN A 146 -25.00 -4.86 7.62
CA GLN A 146 -25.21 -4.36 6.26
C GLN A 146 -26.68 -4.49 5.84
N LEU A 147 -27.31 -5.63 6.11
CA LEU A 147 -28.72 -5.87 5.82
C LEU A 147 -29.62 -4.86 6.53
N THR A 148 -29.39 -4.61 7.82
CA THR A 148 -30.20 -3.64 8.60
C THR A 148 -30.02 -2.23 8.08
N ASN A 149 -28.80 -1.82 7.73
CA ASN A 149 -28.53 -0.50 7.18
C ASN A 149 -29.23 -0.31 5.83
N SER A 150 -29.16 -1.32 4.96
CA SER A 150 -29.84 -1.28 3.65
C SER A 150 -31.36 -1.15 3.82
N LYS A 151 -31.98 -1.93 4.72
CA LYS A 151 -33.42 -1.85 4.98
C LYS A 151 -33.85 -0.50 5.58
N MET A 152 -33.00 0.12 6.40
CA MET A 152 -33.28 1.45 6.95
C MET A 152 -33.23 2.52 5.85
N LEU A 153 -32.24 2.47 4.97
CA LEU A 153 -32.11 3.39 3.84
C LEU A 153 -33.26 3.23 2.84
N GLU A 154 -33.67 1.99 2.56
CA GLU A 154 -34.83 1.71 1.72
C GLU A 154 -36.10 2.36 2.28
N LYS A 155 -36.39 2.14 3.59
CA LYS A 155 -37.54 2.76 4.26
C LYS A 155 -37.48 4.29 4.24
N GLN A 156 -36.30 4.87 4.48
CA GLN A 156 -36.13 6.32 4.43
C GLN A 156 -36.40 6.85 3.02
N THR A 157 -35.87 6.19 1.99
CA THR A 157 -36.06 6.58 0.59
C THR A 157 -37.53 6.47 0.18
N ILE A 158 -38.26 5.44 0.65
CA ILE A 158 -39.70 5.31 0.42
C ILE A 158 -40.46 6.49 1.02
N LEU A 159 -40.18 6.85 2.28
CA LEU A 159 -40.84 7.98 2.95
C LEU A 159 -40.53 9.32 2.27
N GLU A 160 -39.28 9.54 1.86
CA GLU A 160 -38.89 10.74 1.11
C GLU A 160 -39.60 10.79 -0.26
N ASN A 161 -39.68 9.67 -0.98
CA ASN A 161 -40.42 9.60 -2.24
C ASN A 161 -41.91 9.87 -2.06
N GLU A 162 -42.56 9.33 -1.02
CA GLU A 162 -43.96 9.62 -0.70
C GLU A 162 -44.19 11.12 -0.40
N ALA A 163 -43.27 11.75 0.33
CA ALA A 163 -43.33 13.18 0.61
C ALA A 163 -43.15 14.04 -0.65
N LEU A 164 -42.20 13.68 -1.52
CA LEU A 164 -41.99 14.36 -2.80
C LEU A 164 -43.20 14.21 -3.74
N LEU A 165 -43.82 13.03 -3.80
CA LEU A 165 -45.04 12.81 -4.59
C LEU A 165 -46.18 13.73 -4.15
N LYS A 166 -46.39 13.90 -2.84
CA LYS A 166 -47.38 14.85 -2.30
C LYS A 166 -47.06 16.30 -2.70
N GLN A 167 -45.81 16.73 -2.60
CA GLN A 167 -45.40 18.07 -3.02
C GLN A 167 -45.61 18.31 -4.52
N VAL A 168 -45.31 17.32 -5.36
CA VAL A 168 -45.57 17.40 -6.80
C VAL A 168 -47.06 17.53 -7.10
N GLU A 169 -47.91 16.80 -6.37
CA GLU A 169 -49.36 16.88 -6.52
C GLU A 169 -49.91 18.23 -6.08
N GLU A 170 -49.44 18.79 -4.97
CA GLU A 170 -49.75 20.14 -4.52
C GLU A 170 -49.35 21.19 -5.60
N LEU A 171 -48.12 21.12 -6.10
CA LEU A 171 -47.63 22.03 -7.14
C LEU A 171 -48.42 21.90 -8.46
N LYS A 172 -48.82 20.68 -8.86
CA LYS A 172 -49.71 20.47 -10.03
C LYS A 172 -51.09 21.09 -9.82
N GLY A 173 -51.60 21.06 -8.59
CA GLY A 173 -52.82 21.77 -8.19
C GLY A 173 -52.68 23.29 -8.36
N PHE A 174 -51.52 23.87 -8.03
CA PHE A 174 -51.24 25.30 -8.22
C PHE A 174 -51.05 25.69 -9.70
N VAL A 175 -50.35 24.87 -10.50
CA VAL A 175 -50.11 25.15 -11.93
C VAL A 175 -51.41 25.07 -12.76
N SER A 176 -52.36 24.24 -12.35
CA SER A 176 -53.69 24.18 -13.00
C SER A 176 -54.51 25.48 -12.84
N SER A 177 -54.11 26.39 -11.95
CA SER A 177 -54.71 27.73 -11.79
C SER A 177 -54.02 28.84 -12.62
N THR A 178 -52.84 28.58 -13.19
CA THR A 178 -52.05 29.58 -13.92
C THR A 178 -51.57 29.01 -15.26
N GLY A 179 -52.33 29.28 -16.33
CA GLY A 179 -51.83 29.16 -17.71
C GLY A 179 -52.51 28.11 -18.58
N HIS A 180 -53.61 28.52 -19.21
CA HIS A 180 -54.05 28.02 -20.51
C HIS A 180 -52.86 28.03 -21.49
N LEU A 181 -52.40 26.86 -21.97
CA LEU A 181 -51.90 26.67 -23.34
C LEU A 181 -51.98 25.16 -23.69
N ALA A 182 -52.54 24.89 -24.86
CA ALA A 182 -53.19 23.64 -25.26
C ALA A 182 -52.27 22.41 -25.45
N PRO A 183 -52.78 21.18 -25.26
CA PRO A 183 -52.16 19.98 -25.81
C PRO A 183 -52.59 19.77 -27.27
N LEU A 184 -51.61 19.70 -28.18
CA LEU A 184 -51.83 19.28 -29.56
C LEU A 184 -52.05 17.75 -29.59
N VAL A 185 -53.21 17.38 -30.10
CA VAL A 185 -53.67 16.02 -30.36
C VAL A 185 -52.73 15.29 -31.31
N THR A 186 -52.36 14.05 -30.99
CA THR A 186 -52.06 13.04 -32.01
C THR A 186 -52.98 11.85 -31.77
N LYS A 187 -53.97 11.70 -32.66
CA LYS A 187 -54.85 10.53 -32.77
C LYS A 187 -54.03 9.33 -33.28
N ASN A 188 -54.37 8.12 -32.85
CA ASN A 188 -54.95 7.09 -33.73
C ASN A 188 -55.43 5.84 -32.98
N ASN A 189 -56.72 5.54 -33.20
CA ASN A 189 -57.47 4.26 -33.24
C ASN A 189 -56.62 2.97 -33.40
N SER A 190 -57.05 1.76 -33.05
CA SER A 190 -58.30 1.15 -32.53
C SER A 190 -58.05 -0.36 -32.42
N GLY A 191 -58.71 -1.09 -31.52
CA GLY A 191 -58.83 -2.56 -31.63
C GLY A 191 -59.08 -3.30 -30.32
N SER A 192 -60.35 -3.53 -30.01
CA SER A 192 -60.88 -4.20 -28.82
C SER A 192 -60.54 -5.70 -28.73
N ARG A 193 -60.28 -6.21 -27.51
CA ARG A 193 -61.04 -7.31 -26.89
C ARG A 193 -60.60 -7.58 -25.45
N GLU A 194 -61.59 -7.68 -24.58
CA GLU A 194 -61.53 -8.04 -23.16
C GLU A 194 -61.06 -9.49 -22.96
N THR A 195 -60.32 -9.75 -21.87
CA THR A 195 -60.68 -10.73 -20.83
C THR A 195 -59.71 -10.63 -19.65
N ALA A 196 -60.25 -10.62 -18.44
CA ALA A 196 -59.53 -10.71 -17.17
C ALA A 196 -58.81 -12.06 -17.01
N ASN A 197 -57.60 -12.07 -16.46
CA ASN A 197 -57.31 -12.77 -15.20
C ASN A 197 -55.88 -12.54 -14.70
N SER A 198 -55.79 -12.61 -13.37
CA SER A 198 -54.63 -12.69 -12.49
C SER A 198 -53.44 -13.52 -12.96
N GLY A 199 -52.22 -13.06 -12.63
CA GLY A 199 -51.01 -13.88 -12.65
C GLY A 199 -49.80 -13.06 -12.27
N LEU A 200 -49.28 -13.29 -11.07
CA LEU A 200 -47.97 -12.84 -10.62
C LEU A 200 -46.90 -13.46 -11.53
N ASP A 201 -46.06 -12.64 -12.15
CA ASP A 201 -44.77 -13.08 -12.66
C ASP A 201 -43.76 -11.95 -12.48
N ASP A 202 -42.87 -12.16 -11.51
CA ASP A 202 -41.61 -11.44 -11.35
C ASP A 202 -40.71 -11.79 -12.54
N GLU A 203 -40.54 -10.86 -13.47
CA GLU A 203 -39.27 -10.64 -14.16
C GLU A 203 -39.35 -9.29 -14.86
N ILE A 204 -38.39 -8.41 -14.58
CA ILE A 204 -37.62 -7.69 -15.60
C ILE A 204 -36.43 -6.98 -14.94
N SER A 205 -35.27 -7.41 -15.44
CA SER A 205 -34.05 -6.61 -15.65
C SER A 205 -33.13 -6.31 -14.48
N ILE A 206 -32.28 -7.31 -14.28
CA ILE A 206 -30.86 -7.21 -13.97
C ILE A 206 -30.22 -6.06 -14.77
N THR A 207 -29.98 -4.92 -14.15
CA THR A 207 -29.02 -3.90 -14.62
C THR A 207 -27.77 -3.93 -13.74
N ALA A 208 -26.80 -4.72 -14.20
CA ALA A 208 -25.36 -4.51 -14.13
C ALA A 208 -24.77 -3.84 -12.87
N LEU A 209 -24.43 -4.67 -11.87
CA LEU A 209 -23.35 -4.36 -10.93
C LEU A 209 -22.01 -4.49 -11.66
N THR A 210 -21.51 -3.37 -12.19
CA THR A 210 -20.08 -3.22 -12.46
C THR A 210 -19.52 -2.27 -11.42
N LEU A 211 -18.58 -2.77 -10.60
CA LEU A 211 -17.44 -2.01 -10.06
C LEU A 211 -16.53 -2.96 -9.26
N TRP A 212 -15.53 -3.48 -9.96
CA TRP A 212 -14.34 -4.09 -9.39
C TRP A 212 -13.45 -2.98 -8.81
N PRO A 213 -12.88 -3.11 -7.59
CA PRO A 213 -11.81 -2.22 -7.18
C PRO A 213 -10.48 -2.68 -7.80
N SER A 214 -9.85 -1.81 -8.56
CA SER A 214 -8.43 -1.93 -8.89
C SER A 214 -7.59 -1.77 -7.64
N SER A 215 -6.76 -2.77 -7.31
CA SER A 215 -5.35 -2.60 -6.96
C SER A 215 -4.73 -3.93 -6.50
N SER A 216 -3.91 -4.53 -7.34
CA SER A 216 -2.52 -4.86 -7.00
C SER A 216 -1.90 -5.66 -8.14
N GLY A 217 -0.96 -5.04 -8.85
CA GLY A 217 -0.16 -5.71 -9.85
C GLY A 217 0.81 -6.69 -9.19
N VAL A 218 0.79 -7.94 -9.64
CA VAL A 218 1.95 -8.83 -9.61
C VAL A 218 1.97 -9.61 -10.91
N CYS A 219 2.89 -9.24 -11.80
CA CYS A 219 3.25 -10.01 -12.98
C CYS A 219 3.83 -11.37 -12.57
N ARG A 220 3.26 -12.47 -13.09
CA ARG A 220 4.00 -13.73 -13.27
C ARG A 220 3.74 -14.31 -14.66
N LYS A 221 4.80 -14.26 -15.46
CA LYS A 221 5.02 -14.98 -16.73
C LYS A 221 4.64 -16.47 -16.61
N ARG A 222 3.97 -17.02 -17.63
CA ARG A 222 4.22 -18.38 -18.16
C ARG A 222 3.93 -18.49 -19.67
N LYS A 223 5.03 -18.61 -20.43
CA LYS A 223 5.37 -19.64 -21.44
C LYS A 223 4.25 -20.48 -22.09
N ALA A 224 4.18 -20.42 -23.43
CA ALA A 224 4.04 -21.53 -24.41
C ALA A 224 4.44 -20.96 -25.80
N PHE A 225 5.48 -21.44 -26.50
CA PHE A 225 5.51 -22.56 -27.46
C PHE A 225 4.31 -22.49 -28.44
N ASN A 226 4.45 -22.35 -29.76
CA ASN A 226 5.33 -23.05 -30.69
C ASN A 226 5.35 -22.37 -32.08
N GLY A 227 6.37 -22.62 -32.92
CA GLY A 227 6.28 -22.28 -34.36
C GLY A 227 7.60 -21.96 -35.07
N GLU A 228 8.36 -23.01 -35.41
CA GLU A 228 9.29 -23.20 -36.53
C GLU A 228 9.60 -22.03 -37.50
N ALA A 229 10.89 -21.77 -37.71
CA ALA A 229 11.50 -21.78 -39.04
C ALA A 229 13.03 -21.92 -38.94
N SER A 230 13.51 -22.97 -39.60
CA SER A 230 14.89 -23.28 -39.97
C SER A 230 15.66 -22.12 -40.59
N THR A 231 16.95 -22.00 -40.27
CA THR A 231 18.04 -22.18 -41.25
C THR A 231 19.38 -22.35 -40.52
N SER A 232 20.07 -23.41 -40.92
CA SER A 232 21.50 -23.65 -40.86
C SER A 232 22.36 -22.38 -41.07
N ASN A 233 23.48 -22.28 -40.36
CA ASN A 233 24.78 -22.35 -41.02
C ASN A 233 25.93 -22.53 -40.01
N THR A 234 26.68 -23.57 -40.32
CA THR A 234 27.99 -23.96 -39.85
C THR A 234 29.06 -23.01 -40.40
N GLU A 235 30.21 -22.96 -39.71
CA GLU A 235 31.58 -22.80 -40.22
C GLU A 235 32.40 -21.57 -39.77
N ILE A 236 33.48 -21.95 -39.07
CA ILE A 236 34.79 -21.35 -38.80
C ILE A 236 34.86 -20.21 -37.77
#